data_AF-A0A4R2NHP2-F1
#
_entry.id   AF-A0A4R2NHP2-F1
#
_cell.length_a   1.000
_cell.length_b   1.000
_cell.length_c   1.000
_cell.angle_alpha   90.00
_cell.angle_beta   90.00
_cell.angle_gamma   90.00
#
_symmetry.space_group_name_H-M   'P 1'
#
loop_
_entity.id
_entity.type
_entity.pdbx_description
1 polymer ?
#
loop_
_entity_poly.entity_id
_entity_poly.type
_entity_poly.pdbx_seq_one_letter_code
_entity_poly.pdbx_strand_id
1 'polypeptide(L)' 'MNSIADRRAGRIEPPIPIAIVIEQHGAWRVLGVAVAAILDGRGRPGDTRLHLLSNHLRQDIGLPPLPQRRRGPPPWL' A
#
# COMPACT_ATOMS: atom_id res chain seq x y z
N MET A 1 9.95 -23.65 5.01
CA MET A 1 10.08 -22.65 6.09
C MET A 1 11.27 -21.76 5.77
N ASN A 2 11.02 -20.47 5.49
CA ASN A 2 11.89 -19.28 5.64
C ASN A 2 11.50 -18.18 4.62
N SER A 3 10.30 -17.62 4.81
CA SER A 3 9.66 -16.64 3.91
C SER A 3 10.04 -15.18 4.19
N ILE A 4 11.24 -14.90 4.72
CA ILE A 4 11.61 -13.56 5.23
C ILE A 4 12.58 -12.80 4.28
N ALA A 5 13.07 -13.43 3.21
CA ALA A 5 14.09 -12.83 2.34
C ALA A 5 13.57 -11.95 1.17
N ASP A 6 12.28 -11.96 0.87
CA ASP A 6 11.78 -11.43 -0.42
C ASP A 6 11.51 -9.91 -0.47
N ARG A 7 11.56 -9.20 0.67
CA ARG A 7 11.26 -7.76 0.71
C ARG A 7 12.37 -6.84 0.20
N ARG A 8 13.56 -7.35 -0.10
CA ARG A 8 14.74 -6.53 -0.46
C ARG A 8 15.07 -6.47 -1.95
N ALA A 9 14.47 -7.32 -2.78
CA ALA A 9 14.63 -7.23 -4.21
C ALA A 9 13.52 -6.35 -4.76
N GLY A 10 13.81 -5.09 -5.07
CA GLY A 10 12.96 -4.20 -5.87
C GLY A 10 12.81 -4.69 -7.32
N ARG A 11 12.57 -5.99 -7.52
CA ARG A 11 12.06 -6.54 -8.76
C ARG A 11 10.58 -6.18 -8.80
N ILE A 12 10.32 -4.98 -9.30
CA ILE A 12 9.02 -4.67 -9.87
C ILE A 12 8.97 -5.58 -11.10
N GLU A 13 8.33 -6.75 -11.00
CA GLU A 13 7.98 -7.47 -12.22
C GLU A 13 7.29 -6.46 -13.12
N PRO A 14 7.74 -6.29 -14.38
CA PRO A 14 7.13 -5.30 -15.24
C PRO A 14 5.65 -5.61 -15.28
N PRO A 15 4.77 -4.65 -14.91
CA PRO A 15 3.34 -4.88 -14.94
C PRO A 15 2.99 -5.34 -16.36
N ILE A 16 2.14 -6.37 -16.46
CA ILE A 16 1.70 -6.90 -17.75
C ILE A 16 1.28 -5.72 -18.63
N PRO A 17 1.84 -5.59 -19.84
CA PRO A 17 1.53 -4.47 -20.72
C PRO A 17 0.02 -4.32 -20.89
N ILE A 18 -0.51 -3.12 -20.66
CA ILE A 18 -1.95 -2.87 -20.71
C ILE A 18 -2.56 -3.23 -22.07
N ALA A 19 -1.77 -3.12 -23.14
CA ALA A 19 -2.16 -3.53 -24.48
C ALA A 19 -2.56 -5.02 -24.54
N ILE A 20 -1.81 -5.90 -23.89
CA ILE A 20 -2.09 -7.34 -23.85
C ILE A 20 -3.39 -7.60 -23.06
N VAL A 21 -3.60 -6.88 -21.95
CA VAL A 21 -4.81 -7.02 -21.14
C VAL A 21 -6.04 -6.56 -21.92
N ILE A 22 -5.93 -5.46 -22.67
CA ILE A 22 -7.00 -4.95 -23.54
C ILE A 22 -7.31 -5.93 -24.67
N GLU A 23 -6.29 -6.51 -25.30
CA GLU A 23 -6.47 -7.50 -26.36
C GLU A 23 -7.19 -8.76 -25.84
N GLN A 24 -6.83 -9.24 -24.65
CA GLN A 24 -7.42 -10.45 -24.05
C GLN A 24 -8.84 -10.24 -23.51
N HIS A 25 -9.16 -9.07 -22.95
CA HIS A 25 -10.41 -8.85 -22.20
C HIS A 25 -11.37 -7.85 -22.87
N GLY A 26 -10.91 -7.15 -23.91
CA GLY A 26 -11.64 -6.06 -24.57
C GLY A 26 -11.57 -4.75 -23.79
N ALA A 27 -11.45 -3.63 -24.52
CA ALA A 27 -11.28 -2.30 -23.94
C ALA A 27 -12.42 -1.89 -22.98
N TRP A 28 -13.67 -2.22 -23.32
CA TRP A 28 -14.84 -1.88 -22.49
C TRP A 28 -14.83 -2.59 -21.14
N ARG A 29 -14.34 -3.83 -21.09
CA ARG A 29 -14.29 -4.62 -19.87
C ARG A 29 -13.17 -4.11 -18.95
N VAL A 30 -12.02 -3.75 -19.53
CA VAL A 30 -10.91 -3.10 -18.81
C VAL A 30 -11.36 -1.75 -18.24
N LEU A 31 -12.06 -0.93 -19.03
CA LEU A 31 -12.59 0.35 -18.59
C LEU A 31 -13.59 0.18 -17.44
N GLY A 32 -14.53 -0.75 -17.54
CA GLY A 32 -15.51 -1.01 -16.48
C GLY A 32 -14.86 -1.42 -15.17
N VAL A 33 -13.85 -2.29 -15.21
CA VAL A 33 -13.10 -2.71 -14.02
C VAL A 33 -12.28 -1.55 -13.43
N ALA A 34 -11.66 -0.73 -14.27
CA ALA A 34 -10.91 0.45 -13.81
C ALA A 34 -11.82 1.44 -13.08
N VAL A 35 -12.99 1.75 -13.64
CA VAL A 35 -13.99 2.61 -13.00
C VAL A 35 -14.48 2.00 -11.68
N ALA A 36 -14.79 0.70 -11.67
CA ALA A 36 -15.20 0.02 -10.44
C ALA A 36 -14.11 0.06 -9.35
N ALA A 37 -12.83 -0.10 -9.71
CA ALA A 37 -11.72 -0.04 -8.77
C ALA A 37 -11.49 1.37 -8.18
N ILE A 38 -11.78 2.42 -8.96
CA ILE A 38 -11.77 3.80 -8.47
C ILE A 38 -12.88 3.99 -7.44
N LEU A 39 -14.10 3.51 -7.73
CA LEU A 39 -15.25 3.63 -6.82
C LEU A 39 -15.10 2.77 -5.56
N ASP A 40 -14.50 1.58 -5.66
CA ASP A 40 -14.25 0.66 -4.53
C ASP A 40 -13.08 1.14 -3.64
N GLY A 41 -12.34 2.18 -4.04
CA GLY A 41 -11.17 2.69 -3.31
C GLY A 41 -9.96 1.76 -3.30
N ARG A 42 -10.08 0.55 -3.90
CA ARG A 42 -9.04 -0.49 -3.99
C ARG A 42 -7.86 -0.07 -4.87
N GLY A 43 -8.04 0.94 -5.71
CA GLY A 43 -7.02 1.48 -6.61
C GLY A 43 -6.12 2.57 -6.03
N ARG A 44 -6.12 2.83 -4.71
CA ARG A 44 -5.27 3.87 -4.12
C ARG A 44 -3.87 3.30 -3.82
N PRO A 45 -2.81 3.66 -4.57
CA PRO A 45 -1.43 3.21 -4.33
C PRO A 45 -0.78 3.87 -3.10
N GLY A 46 -1.57 4.11 -2.04
CA GLY A 46 -1.16 4.76 -0.80
C GLY A 46 -1.52 3.95 0.45
N ASP A 47 -2.03 2.73 0.29
CA ASP A 47 -2.28 1.81 1.40
C ASP A 47 -1.03 1.01 1.81
N THR A 48 0.16 1.51 1.41
CA THR A 48 1.34 1.37 2.26
C THR A 48 0.90 1.86 3.62
N ARG A 49 0.85 0.96 4.60
CA ARG A 49 0.28 1.21 5.92
C ARG A 49 1.10 2.28 6.66
N LEU A 50 1.00 3.54 6.23
CA LEU A 50 1.73 4.70 6.74
C LEU A 50 1.39 4.92 8.22
N HIS A 51 0.20 4.49 8.63
CA HIS A 51 -0.20 4.41 10.03
C HIS A 51 0.62 3.41 10.87
N LEU A 52 1.18 2.36 10.25
CA LEU A 52 2.10 1.42 10.91
C LEU A 52 3.55 1.91 10.90
N LEU A 53 3.86 3.02 10.23
CA LEU A 53 5.21 3.55 10.20
C LEU A 53 5.54 4.15 11.58
N SER A 54 6.66 3.72 12.16
CA SER A 54 7.14 4.28 13.43
C SER A 54 7.46 5.76 13.29
N ASN A 55 7.37 6.53 14.38
CA ASN A 55 7.66 7.97 14.34
C ASN A 55 9.08 8.29 13.86
N HIS A 56 10.05 7.41 14.12
CA HIS A 56 11.41 7.56 13.61
C HIS A 56 11.44 7.51 12.08
N LEU A 57 10.84 6.48 11.48
CA LEU A 57 10.79 6.35 10.03
C LEU A 57 9.92 7.42 9.37
N ARG A 58 8.86 7.92 10.04
CA ARG A 58 8.05 9.04 9.57
C ARG A 58 8.89 10.33 9.48
N GLN A 59 9.74 10.57 10.47
CA GLN A 59 10.63 11.73 10.49
C GLN A 59 11.66 11.68 9.36
N ASP A 60 12.23 10.50 9.08
CA ASP A 60 13.23 10.33 8.02
C ASP A 60 12.69 10.64 6.61
N ILE A 61 11.38 10.47 6.39
CA ILE A 61 10.70 10.76 5.11
C ILE A 61 9.90 12.06 5.11
N GLY A 62 10.05 12.89 6.16
CA GLY A 62 9.39 14.20 6.25
C GLY A 62 7.89 14.16 6.56
N LEU A 63 7.36 13.03 7.05
CA LEU A 63 5.97 12.93 7.50
C LEU A 63 5.82 13.43 8.95
N PRO A 64 4.69 14.04 9.30
CA PRO A 64 4.41 14.42 10.67
C PRO A 64 4.31 13.17 11.56
N PRO A 65 4.85 13.21 12.80
CA PRO A 65 4.80 12.10 13.73
C PRO A 65 3.35 11.82 14.17
N LEU A 66 3.04 10.57 14.48
CA LEU A 66 1.77 10.21 15.09
C LEU A 66 1.74 10.68 16.55
N PRO A 67 0.57 11.13 17.06
CA PRO A 67 0.43 11.48 18.46
C PRO A 67 0.79 10.27 19.31
N GLN A 68 1.68 10.47 20.29
CA GLN A 68 2.03 9.40 21.21
C GLN A 68 0.75 8.94 21.90
N ARG A 69 0.38 7.68 21.71
CA ARG A 69 -0.73 7.07 22.44
C ARG A 69 -0.33 7.14 23.90
N ARG A 70 -0.94 8.09 24.63
CA ARG A 70 -0.71 8.34 26.05
C ARG A 70 -0.83 6.99 26.75
N ARG A 71 0.31 6.38 27.13
CA ARG A 71 0.28 5.25 28.04
C ARG A 71 -0.26 5.86 29.33
N GLY A 72 -1.47 5.49 29.70
CA GLY A 72 -2.00 5.85 31.01
C GLY A 72 -1.01 5.41 32.10
N PRO A 73 -1.10 5.99 33.30
CA PRO A 73 -0.32 5.48 34.42
C PRO A 73 -0.56 3.96 34.56
N PRO A 74 0.48 3.20 34.93
CA PRO A 74 0.31 1.79 35.20
C PRO A 74 -0.77 1.58 36.29
N PRO A 75 -1.52 0.47 36.25
CA PRO A 75 -2.71 0.25 37.10
C PRO A 75 -2.42 0.05 38.60
N TRP A 76 -1.19 0.33 39.05
CA TRP A 76 -0.76 0.21 40.44
C TRP A 76 -0.43 1.57 41.08
N LEU A 77 -0.87 2.67 40.45
CA LEU A 77 -0.79 4.04 40.95
C LEU A 77 -2.18 4.57 41.31
#